data_AF-A0A936G9G7-F1
#
_entry.id   AF-A0A936G9G7-F1
#
_cell.length_a   1.000
_cell.length_b   1.000
_cell.length_c   1.000
_cell.angle_alpha   90.00
_cell.angle_beta   90.00
_cell.angle_gamma   90.00
#
_symmetry.space_group_name_H-M   'P 1'
#
loop_
_entity.id
_entity.type
_entity.pdbx_description
1 polymer ?
#
loop_
_entity_poly.entity_id
_entity_poly.type
_entity_poly.pdbx_seq_one_letter_code
_entity_poly.pdbx_strand_id
1 'polypeptide(L)'
;MRTQTKIIIASFALLLSTLACATIMGEELPETQTPFTPVTEEPIIQIPATQEEISSCPVITDQIIALAVAGGEDVEENLLDTEVTLVTYTVSGDELANPYYESVSSDLQDQQNDDQTQQQVWDYFTSIIPFEQRGIIAEYAIITDGQGGTLAAVSQTYTAPELWSLQVDIADTSNYYDLTYTLVHEFGHLLTLGPNQVPPSLAVFNNPEDDNIYFEEVSACPNYFPGEGCANPDSYINNYYNQFWVDIYDEWNEINLEEDDDIYYEKLDEFYYKYEDQFVTSYAATNPEEDIAEAWSFFIFSPQPAGDTIAEEKVLFFYQYPELVELRTQILGKMCVAFPK
;
A
#
# COMPACT_ATOMS: atom_id res chain seq x y z
N MET A 1 48.53 19.45 -16.24
CA MET A 1 47.15 19.40 -16.78
C MET A 1 46.75 17.94 -16.90
N ARG A 2 46.06 17.41 -15.90
CA ARG A 2 45.29 16.17 -16.00
C ARG A 2 43.91 16.55 -15.50
N THR A 3 43.00 16.60 -16.46
CA THR A 3 41.62 17.03 -16.32
C THR A 3 40.90 16.06 -15.40
N GLN A 4 40.28 16.60 -14.36
CA GLN A 4 39.32 15.88 -13.53
C GLN A 4 38.12 15.52 -14.43
N THR A 5 37.89 14.23 -14.64
CA THR A 5 36.57 13.77 -15.05
C THR A 5 35.78 13.61 -13.76
N LYS A 6 35.00 14.62 -13.41
CA LYS A 6 33.95 14.49 -12.40
C LYS A 6 32.90 13.58 -13.02
N ILE A 7 32.81 12.35 -12.52
CA ILE A 7 31.63 11.51 -12.73
C ILE A 7 30.53 12.18 -11.92
N ILE A 8 29.57 12.76 -12.62
CA ILE A 8 28.34 13.25 -12.03
C ILE A 8 27.50 11.99 -11.86
N ILE A 9 27.47 11.47 -10.64
CA ILE A 9 26.47 10.51 -10.20
C ILE A 9 25.17 11.32 -10.18
N ALA A 10 24.26 11.01 -11.10
CA ALA A 10 22.93 11.57 -11.09
C ALA A 10 22.12 10.73 -10.10
N SER A 11 22.14 11.15 -8.84
CA SER A 11 21.23 10.71 -7.79
C SER A 11 19.84 11.25 -8.08
N PHE A 12 18.87 10.37 -8.29
CA PHE A 12 17.40 10.52 -8.23
C PHE A 12 16.90 9.06 -8.32
N ALA A 13 16.17 8.45 -7.40
CA ALA A 13 15.49 8.96 -6.22
C ALA A 13 15.32 7.83 -5.19
N LEU A 14 16.06 7.86 -4.07
CA LEU A 14 15.39 7.58 -2.80
C LEU A 14 14.55 8.82 -2.50
N LEU A 15 13.40 8.91 -3.19
CA LEU A 15 12.27 9.67 -2.65
C LEU A 15 12.07 9.13 -1.23
N LEU A 16 11.67 9.99 -0.29
CA LEU A 16 11.08 9.50 0.96
C LEU A 16 10.21 8.30 0.63
N SER A 17 10.32 7.17 1.32
CA SER A 17 9.60 5.94 1.01
C SER A 17 8.09 6.21 1.02
N THR A 18 7.59 6.71 -0.11
CA THR A 18 6.19 6.89 -0.41
C THR A 18 5.79 5.56 -1.00
N LEU A 19 5.03 4.78 -0.24
CA LEU A 19 4.39 3.59 -0.73
C LEU A 19 3.18 4.05 -1.52
N ALA A 20 3.45 4.45 -2.76
CA ALA A 20 2.49 5.08 -3.66
C ALA A 20 1.75 4.00 -4.45
N CYS A 21 0.44 3.87 -4.23
CA CYS A 21 -0.39 2.91 -4.91
C CYS A 21 -0.85 3.46 -6.27
N ALA A 22 -0.17 3.03 -7.33
CA ALA A 22 -0.57 3.32 -8.70
C ALA A 22 -1.67 2.35 -9.16
N THR A 23 -2.65 2.85 -9.90
CA THR A 23 -3.62 2.03 -10.65
C THR A 23 -2.91 1.38 -11.85
N ILE A 24 -2.16 0.29 -11.61
CA ILE A 24 -1.41 -0.37 -12.68
C ILE A 24 -2.36 -1.19 -13.57
N MET A 25 -2.52 -0.77 -14.82
CA MET A 25 -3.14 -1.57 -15.88
C MET A 25 -2.18 -2.65 -16.40
N GLY A 26 -2.54 -3.93 -16.21
CA GLY A 26 -1.96 -5.04 -16.97
C GLY A 26 -2.71 -5.25 -18.29
N GLU A 27 -1.99 -5.35 -19.41
CA GLU A 27 -2.60 -5.71 -20.71
C GLU A 27 -3.27 -7.10 -20.69
N GLU A 28 -4.39 -7.25 -21.41
CA GLU A 28 -5.27 -8.44 -21.44
C GLU A 28 -4.54 -9.80 -21.59
N LEU A 29 -4.84 -10.75 -20.68
CA LEU A 29 -4.36 -12.13 -20.67
C LEU A 29 -5.11 -13.06 -21.66
N PRO A 30 -4.45 -14.02 -22.32
CA PRO A 30 -5.10 -15.16 -22.95
C PRO A 30 -5.21 -16.36 -21.99
N GLU A 31 -6.43 -16.92 -21.88
CA GLU A 31 -6.72 -18.15 -21.11
C GLU A 31 -5.83 -19.33 -21.53
N THR A 32 -5.08 -19.91 -20.57
CA THR A 32 -4.52 -21.25 -20.73
C THR A 32 -4.85 -22.16 -19.54
N GLN A 33 -5.65 -23.19 -19.83
CA GLN A 33 -5.95 -24.28 -18.90
C GLN A 33 -4.77 -25.24 -18.79
N THR A 34 -4.29 -25.53 -17.58
CA THR A 34 -3.51 -26.75 -17.30
C THR A 34 -3.87 -27.37 -15.92
N PRO A 35 -3.56 -28.68 -15.71
CA PRO A 35 -4.44 -29.56 -14.95
C PRO A 35 -4.03 -29.82 -13.50
N PHE A 36 -5.06 -30.00 -12.67
CA PHE A 36 -5.04 -30.43 -11.28
C PHE A 36 -4.21 -31.69 -10.98
N THR A 37 -3.43 -31.63 -9.90
CA THR A 37 -3.04 -32.79 -9.09
C THR A 37 -3.34 -32.51 -7.61
N PRO A 38 -3.96 -33.44 -6.87
CA PRO A 38 -4.37 -33.19 -5.50
C PRO A 38 -3.22 -33.46 -4.52
N VAL A 39 -3.01 -32.53 -3.58
CA VAL A 39 -2.15 -32.71 -2.41
C VAL A 39 -3.01 -32.92 -1.17
N THR A 40 -2.55 -33.82 -0.31
CA THR A 40 -3.19 -34.32 0.92
C THR A 40 -3.33 -33.25 2.01
N GLU A 41 -4.55 -33.14 2.56
CA GLU A 41 -4.94 -32.29 3.69
C GLU A 41 -4.16 -32.59 4.99
N GLU A 42 -3.62 -31.55 5.62
CA GLU A 42 -3.30 -31.52 7.06
C GLU A 42 -4.41 -30.76 7.83
N PRO A 43 -4.60 -31.00 9.14
CA PRO A 43 -5.84 -30.67 9.82
C PRO A 43 -5.97 -29.18 10.15
N ILE A 44 -6.96 -28.54 9.53
CA ILE A 44 -7.43 -27.17 9.80
C ILE A 44 -7.89 -27.04 11.26
N ILE A 45 -7.36 -26.04 11.96
CA ILE A 45 -7.85 -25.62 13.28
C ILE A 45 -9.22 -24.96 13.09
N GLN A 46 -10.28 -25.60 13.58
CA GLN A 46 -11.63 -25.04 13.54
C GLN A 46 -11.76 -23.87 14.52
N ILE A 47 -11.76 -22.64 13.99
CA ILE A 47 -12.23 -21.46 14.71
C ILE A 47 -13.78 -21.47 14.70
N PRO A 48 -14.48 -21.20 15.82
CA PRO A 48 -15.94 -21.34 15.87
C PRO A 48 -16.67 -20.32 14.98
N ALA A 49 -17.41 -20.84 14.01
CA ALA A 49 -18.35 -20.12 13.15
C ALA A 49 -19.54 -19.54 13.95
N THR A 50 -19.34 -18.40 14.62
CA THR A 50 -20.43 -17.66 15.27
C THR A 50 -20.34 -16.13 15.14
N GLN A 51 -19.57 -15.58 14.20
CA GLN A 51 -19.52 -14.14 13.95
C GLN A 51 -19.85 -13.71 12.50
N GLU A 52 -20.30 -14.61 11.62
CA GLU A 52 -20.64 -14.31 10.22
C GLU A 52 -22.01 -13.62 9.99
N GLU A 53 -22.58 -12.94 10.98
CA GLU A 53 -23.63 -11.92 10.74
C GLU A 53 -23.05 -10.51 10.93
N ILE A 54 -21.89 -10.28 10.31
CA ILE A 54 -21.46 -8.93 9.96
C ILE A 54 -22.45 -8.46 8.89
N SER A 55 -22.93 -7.21 8.95
CA SER A 55 -23.71 -6.63 7.86
C SER A 55 -22.80 -6.51 6.63
N SER A 56 -22.59 -7.60 5.92
CA SER A 56 -21.85 -7.61 4.66
C SER A 56 -22.73 -6.97 3.59
N CYS A 57 -22.09 -6.20 2.73
CA CYS A 57 -22.68 -5.64 1.52
C CYS A 57 -21.98 -6.28 0.33
N PRO A 58 -22.22 -7.58 0.07
CA PRO A 58 -21.41 -8.38 -0.84
C PRO A 58 -21.33 -7.77 -2.25
N VAL A 59 -22.40 -7.13 -2.72
CA VAL A 59 -22.39 -6.44 -4.02
C VAL A 59 -21.30 -5.34 -4.09
N ILE A 60 -21.09 -4.60 -3.00
CA ILE A 60 -20.06 -3.54 -2.95
C ILE A 60 -18.67 -4.18 -2.88
N THR A 61 -18.47 -5.14 -1.97
CA THR A 61 -17.16 -5.78 -1.78
C THR A 61 -16.71 -6.59 -3.00
N ASP A 62 -17.64 -7.30 -3.66
CA ASP A 62 -17.35 -8.04 -4.89
C ASP A 62 -16.94 -7.10 -6.03
N GLN A 63 -17.54 -5.90 -6.10
CA GLN A 63 -17.18 -4.89 -7.09
C GLN A 63 -15.83 -4.24 -6.80
N ILE A 64 -15.52 -3.95 -5.54
CA ILE A 64 -14.21 -3.46 -5.10
C ILE A 64 -13.11 -4.43 -5.55
N ILE A 65 -13.25 -5.73 -5.24
CA ILE A 65 -12.24 -6.73 -5.61
C ILE A 65 -12.17 -6.94 -7.13
N ALA A 66 -13.32 -6.96 -7.83
CA ALA A 66 -13.32 -7.13 -9.27
C ALA A 66 -12.59 -6.00 -10.00
N LEU A 67 -12.71 -4.75 -9.53
CA LEU A 67 -11.97 -3.62 -10.07
C LEU A 67 -10.48 -3.69 -9.72
N ALA A 68 -10.13 -4.00 -8.47
CA ALA A 68 -8.74 -4.15 -8.07
C ALA A 68 -7.99 -5.20 -8.92
N VAL A 69 -8.59 -6.36 -9.15
CA VAL A 69 -8.01 -7.42 -10.01
C VAL A 69 -7.89 -6.99 -11.47
N ALA A 70 -8.77 -6.10 -11.94
CA ALA A 70 -8.73 -5.57 -13.30
C ALA A 70 -7.77 -4.39 -13.48
N GLY A 71 -7.15 -3.88 -12.41
CA GLY A 71 -6.29 -2.69 -12.43
C GLY A 71 -7.02 -1.36 -12.26
N GLY A 72 -8.26 -1.37 -11.74
CA GLY A 72 -9.11 -0.19 -11.54
C GLY A 72 -10.13 0.06 -12.66
N GLU A 73 -10.81 1.20 -12.66
CA GLU A 73 -11.62 1.63 -13.80
C GLU A 73 -10.76 2.09 -14.98
N ASP A 74 -11.18 1.73 -16.21
CA ASP A 74 -10.61 2.27 -17.44
C ASP A 74 -10.89 3.78 -17.57
N VAL A 75 -9.97 4.61 -17.08
CA VAL A 75 -9.97 6.07 -17.27
C VAL A 75 -8.95 6.49 -18.32
N GLU A 76 -9.29 7.52 -19.11
CA GLU A 76 -8.33 8.14 -20.03
C GLU A 76 -7.32 8.92 -19.19
N GLU A 77 -6.09 8.40 -19.12
CA GLU A 77 -5.02 9.02 -18.36
C GLU A 77 -4.65 10.40 -18.91
N ASN A 78 -4.44 11.33 -17.99
CA ASN A 78 -3.93 12.66 -18.29
C ASN A 78 -2.96 13.09 -17.19
N LEU A 79 -1.80 12.42 -17.19
CA LEU A 79 -0.76 12.59 -16.20
C LEU A 79 0.04 13.90 -16.40
N LEU A 80 0.47 14.46 -15.29
CA LEU A 80 1.44 15.53 -15.17
C LEU A 80 2.86 14.97 -15.33
N ASP A 81 3.82 15.84 -15.62
CA ASP A 81 5.24 15.44 -15.71
C ASP A 81 5.79 14.99 -14.34
N THR A 82 5.21 15.47 -13.25
CA THR A 82 5.60 15.17 -11.87
C THR A 82 4.39 15.30 -10.95
N GLU A 83 4.30 14.46 -9.92
CA GLU A 83 3.37 14.63 -8.82
C GLU A 83 3.59 15.99 -8.11
N VAL A 84 2.49 16.62 -7.69
CA VAL A 84 2.50 17.91 -7.00
C VAL A 84 1.66 17.83 -5.73
N THR A 85 2.26 18.12 -4.57
CA THR A 85 1.48 18.39 -3.35
C THR A 85 0.77 19.74 -3.46
N LEU A 86 -0.54 19.74 -3.28
CA LEU A 86 -1.40 20.93 -3.34
C LEU A 86 -1.54 21.58 -1.97
N VAL A 87 -1.91 20.81 -0.96
CA VAL A 87 -2.14 21.29 0.40
C VAL A 87 -1.91 20.18 1.41
N THR A 88 -1.31 20.51 2.56
CA THR A 88 -1.14 19.59 3.68
C THR A 88 -1.89 20.10 4.91
N TYR A 89 -2.69 19.23 5.52
CA TYR A 89 -3.40 19.48 6.76
C TYR A 89 -2.70 18.78 7.92
N THR A 90 -2.70 19.42 9.08
CA THR A 90 -2.43 18.73 10.35
C THR A 90 -3.69 18.00 10.81
N VAL A 91 -3.54 16.76 11.27
CA VAL A 91 -4.64 15.90 11.72
C VAL A 91 -4.70 15.87 13.24
N SER A 92 -5.90 16.05 13.80
CA SER A 92 -6.18 15.83 15.22
C SER A 92 -7.45 15.00 15.38
N GLY A 93 -7.28 13.69 15.42
CA GLY A 93 -8.42 12.77 15.49
C GLY A 93 -9.21 12.79 14.20
N ASP A 94 -10.40 13.39 14.22
CA ASP A 94 -11.26 13.54 13.03
C ASP A 94 -11.12 14.92 12.38
N GLU A 95 -10.48 15.88 13.06
CA GLU A 95 -10.41 17.26 12.61
C GLU A 95 -9.15 17.53 11.77
N LEU A 96 -9.35 18.19 10.62
CA LEU A 96 -8.27 18.78 9.83
C LEU A 96 -8.02 20.23 10.28
N ALA A 97 -6.76 20.60 10.43
CA ALA A 97 -6.37 21.94 10.89
C ALA A 97 -5.11 22.45 10.19
N ASN A 98 -4.89 23.77 10.28
CA ASN A 98 -3.67 24.45 9.82
C ASN A 98 -3.26 24.10 8.38
N PRO A 99 -4.13 24.28 7.36
CA PRO A 99 -3.77 23.98 5.99
C PRO A 99 -2.54 24.78 5.56
N TYR A 100 -1.57 24.07 5.01
CA TYR A 100 -0.39 24.64 4.38
C TYR A 100 -0.51 24.44 2.87
N TYR A 101 -0.74 25.55 2.15
CA TYR A 101 -0.91 25.55 0.70
C TYR A 101 0.41 25.74 -0.02
N GLU A 102 0.72 24.85 -0.95
CA GLU A 102 1.89 24.96 -1.79
C GLU A 102 1.72 25.99 -2.90
N SER A 103 2.85 26.47 -3.44
CA SER A 103 2.83 27.39 -4.57
C SER A 103 2.65 26.63 -5.89
N VAL A 104 1.41 26.44 -6.33
CA VAL A 104 1.07 25.68 -7.55
C VAL A 104 0.77 26.57 -8.77
N SER A 105 0.77 25.96 -9.96
CA SER A 105 0.37 26.62 -11.21
C SER A 105 -1.12 27.00 -11.21
N SER A 106 -1.52 27.93 -12.08
CA SER A 106 -2.91 28.43 -12.12
C SER A 106 -3.96 27.37 -12.45
N ASP A 107 -3.54 26.35 -13.19
CA ASP A 107 -4.31 25.20 -13.66
C ASP A 107 -4.63 24.21 -12.54
N LEU A 108 -3.83 24.18 -11.46
CA LEU A 108 -4.07 23.33 -10.29
C LEU A 108 -4.81 24.05 -9.15
N GLN A 109 -5.10 25.36 -9.30
CA GLN A 109 -5.75 26.14 -8.24
C GLN A 109 -7.18 25.67 -7.98
N ASP A 110 -7.90 25.18 -8.99
CA ASP A 110 -9.27 24.69 -8.80
C ASP A 110 -9.29 23.44 -7.90
N GLN A 111 -8.34 22.51 -8.10
CA GLN A 111 -8.14 21.34 -7.23
C GLN A 111 -7.62 21.73 -5.84
N GLN A 112 -6.62 22.61 -5.76
CA GLN A 112 -6.06 23.07 -4.48
C GLN A 112 -7.11 23.74 -3.58
N ASN A 113 -8.05 24.48 -4.16
CA ASN A 113 -9.11 25.19 -3.43
C ASN A 113 -10.42 24.39 -3.30
N ASP A 114 -10.45 23.12 -3.69
CA ASP A 114 -11.62 22.25 -3.49
C ASP A 114 -11.67 21.67 -2.08
N ASP A 115 -11.74 22.55 -1.08
CA ASP A 115 -11.82 22.21 0.35
C ASP A 115 -12.98 21.24 0.63
N GLN A 116 -14.03 21.27 -0.20
CA GLN A 116 -15.19 20.39 -0.05
C GLN A 116 -14.83 18.94 -0.35
N THR A 117 -14.22 18.67 -1.51
CA THR A 117 -13.82 17.30 -1.88
C THR A 117 -12.74 16.78 -0.94
N GLN A 118 -11.78 17.62 -0.57
CA GLN A 118 -10.70 17.27 0.38
C GLN A 118 -11.29 16.83 1.74
N GLN A 119 -12.21 17.62 2.31
CA GLN A 119 -12.89 17.25 3.55
C GLN A 119 -13.77 16.01 3.38
N GLN A 120 -14.46 15.87 2.24
CA GLN A 120 -15.33 14.73 1.97
C GLN A 120 -14.55 13.41 1.95
N VAL A 121 -13.37 13.38 1.33
CA VAL A 121 -12.51 12.19 1.28
C VAL A 121 -11.97 11.86 2.67
N TRP A 122 -11.53 12.86 3.44
CA TRP A 122 -11.11 12.65 4.82
C TRP A 122 -12.25 12.12 5.72
N ASP A 123 -13.43 12.72 5.63
CA ASP A 123 -14.63 12.27 6.35
C ASP A 123 -14.98 10.82 5.97
N TYR A 124 -14.81 10.47 4.70
CA TYR A 124 -15.02 9.11 4.22
C TYR A 124 -14.02 8.13 4.85
N PHE A 125 -12.72 8.41 4.76
CA PHE A 125 -11.67 7.59 5.38
C PHE A 125 -11.90 7.39 6.88
N THR A 126 -12.17 8.47 7.62
CA THR A 126 -12.39 8.41 9.08
C THR A 126 -13.70 7.72 9.46
N SER A 127 -14.69 7.67 8.56
CA SER A 127 -15.91 6.90 8.77
C SER A 127 -15.67 5.39 8.70
N ILE A 128 -14.76 4.94 7.82
CA ILE A 128 -14.43 3.54 7.57
C ILE A 128 -13.39 3.01 8.57
N ILE A 129 -12.29 3.74 8.76
CA ILE A 129 -11.19 3.31 9.62
C ILE A 129 -11.45 3.78 11.07
N PRO A 130 -11.55 2.85 12.05
CA PRO A 130 -11.82 3.20 13.44
C PRO A 130 -10.82 4.21 14.02
N PHE A 131 -11.32 5.10 14.88
CA PHE A 131 -10.53 6.19 15.48
C PHE A 131 -9.26 5.69 16.18
N GLU A 132 -9.37 4.58 16.88
CA GLU A 132 -8.28 3.96 17.64
C GLU A 132 -7.13 3.46 16.75
N GLN A 133 -7.39 3.25 15.46
CA GLN A 133 -6.41 2.76 14.49
C GLN A 133 -5.67 3.88 13.75
N ARG A 134 -6.11 5.14 13.89
CA ARG A 134 -5.56 6.29 13.15
C ARG A 134 -4.56 7.13 13.94
N GLY A 135 -4.15 6.66 15.12
CA GLY A 135 -3.38 7.46 16.09
C GLY A 135 -1.99 7.90 15.62
N ILE A 136 -1.44 7.31 14.55
CA ILE A 136 -0.13 7.67 13.98
C ILE A 136 -0.25 8.65 12.81
N ILE A 137 -1.45 8.89 12.29
CA ILE A 137 -1.67 9.82 11.17
C ILE A 137 -1.67 11.23 11.73
N ALA A 138 -0.65 12.01 11.37
CA ALA A 138 -0.47 13.38 11.81
C ALA A 138 -0.67 14.39 10.68
N GLU A 139 -0.54 13.94 9.44
CA GLU A 139 -0.68 14.75 8.24
C GLU A 139 -1.68 14.11 7.27
N TYR A 140 -2.43 14.96 6.57
CA TYR A 140 -3.25 14.58 5.43
C TYR A 140 -2.88 15.51 4.28
N ALA A 141 -2.23 14.98 3.25
CA ALA A 141 -1.77 15.73 2.10
C ALA A 141 -2.69 15.46 0.90
N ILE A 142 -3.02 16.53 0.20
CA ILE A 142 -3.67 16.48 -1.10
C ILE A 142 -2.57 16.59 -2.14
N ILE A 143 -2.44 15.57 -2.96
CA ILE A 143 -1.49 15.52 -4.07
C ILE A 143 -2.26 15.56 -5.39
N THR A 144 -1.54 15.68 -6.50
CA THR A 144 -2.05 15.27 -7.80
C THR A 144 -0.91 14.94 -8.75
N ASP A 145 -1.03 13.84 -9.48
CA ASP A 145 -0.18 13.49 -10.62
C ASP A 145 -0.93 13.56 -11.95
N GLY A 146 -2.19 14.00 -11.95
CA GLY A 146 -3.03 14.10 -13.13
C GLY A 146 -4.33 13.35 -12.95
N GLN A 147 -4.90 12.79 -14.02
CA GLN A 147 -5.98 11.81 -13.91
C GLN A 147 -5.40 10.42 -14.22
N GLY A 148 -5.70 9.44 -13.39
CA GLY A 148 -5.07 8.11 -13.41
C GLY A 148 -3.90 8.04 -12.43
N GLY A 149 -2.92 7.16 -12.66
CA GLY A 149 -1.70 7.15 -11.86
C GLY A 149 -1.93 6.77 -10.39
N THR A 150 -1.36 7.56 -9.48
CA THR A 150 -1.36 7.30 -8.03
C THR A 150 -2.59 7.89 -7.36
N LEU A 151 -3.47 7.03 -6.86
CA LEU A 151 -4.67 7.51 -6.16
C LEU A 151 -4.37 7.92 -4.71
N ALA A 152 -3.53 7.15 -4.01
CA ALA A 152 -3.13 7.48 -2.65
C ALA A 152 -1.76 6.88 -2.33
N ALA A 153 -1.16 7.39 -1.26
CA ALA A 153 0.11 6.93 -0.73
C ALA A 153 0.19 7.20 0.78
N VAL A 154 1.10 6.50 1.46
CA VAL A 154 1.52 6.87 2.80
C VAL A 154 3.03 7.03 2.89
N SER A 155 3.47 7.90 3.79
CA SER A 155 4.88 8.07 4.13
C SER A 155 5.04 8.58 5.56
N GLN A 156 6.24 8.43 6.12
CA GLN A 156 6.59 9.13 7.36
C GLN A 156 6.47 10.65 7.16
N THR A 157 6.05 11.38 8.20
CA THR A 157 6.06 12.84 8.15
C THR A 157 7.50 13.37 8.08
N TYR A 158 7.68 14.56 7.52
CA TYR A 158 9.01 15.18 7.40
C TYR A 158 9.70 15.49 8.74
N THR A 159 8.95 15.58 9.84
CA THR A 159 9.49 16.08 11.11
C THR A 159 9.43 15.08 12.27
N ALA A 160 8.62 14.03 12.16
CA ALA A 160 8.44 13.02 13.19
C ALA A 160 8.39 11.62 12.55
N PRO A 161 9.44 10.81 12.66
CA PRO A 161 9.53 9.51 12.00
C PRO A 161 8.52 8.48 12.54
N GLU A 162 7.99 8.67 13.73
CA GLU A 162 6.93 7.83 14.30
C GLU A 162 5.52 8.19 13.81
N LEU A 163 5.37 9.32 13.11
CA LEU A 163 4.10 9.81 12.58
C LEU A 163 4.08 9.71 11.07
N TRP A 164 2.88 9.58 10.52
CA TRP A 164 2.65 9.32 9.10
C TRP A 164 1.72 10.36 8.47
N SER A 165 1.90 10.53 7.16
CA SER A 165 1.04 11.29 6.27
C SER A 165 0.22 10.34 5.41
N LEU A 166 -1.10 10.56 5.35
CA LEU A 166 -1.95 9.99 4.30
C LEU A 166 -2.00 10.99 3.15
N GLN A 167 -1.67 10.55 1.94
CA GLN A 167 -1.65 11.37 0.74
C GLN A 167 -2.72 10.86 -0.21
N VAL A 168 -3.52 11.75 -0.79
CA VAL A 168 -4.58 11.37 -1.73
C VAL A 168 -4.58 12.30 -2.92
N ASP A 169 -4.58 11.72 -4.13
CA ASP A 169 -4.81 12.46 -5.36
C ASP A 169 -6.28 12.84 -5.45
N ILE A 170 -6.54 14.15 -5.42
CA ILE A 170 -7.89 14.67 -5.50
C ILE A 170 -8.57 14.37 -6.84
N ALA A 171 -7.82 14.23 -7.93
CA ALA A 171 -8.33 13.97 -9.26
C ALA A 171 -9.01 12.59 -9.39
N ASP A 172 -8.54 11.60 -8.62
CA ASP A 172 -8.97 10.20 -8.73
C ASP A 172 -9.92 9.75 -7.61
N THR A 173 -10.45 10.70 -6.85
CA THR A 173 -11.36 10.42 -5.71
C THR A 173 -12.82 10.18 -6.10
N SER A 174 -13.16 10.31 -7.39
CA SER A 174 -14.57 10.26 -7.83
C SER A 174 -15.15 8.84 -7.86
N ASN A 175 -14.32 7.83 -8.14
CA ASN A 175 -14.73 6.43 -8.09
C ASN A 175 -14.57 5.86 -6.67
N TYR A 176 -15.70 5.66 -5.97
CA TYR A 176 -15.67 5.16 -4.60
C TYR A 176 -15.25 3.69 -4.50
N TYR A 177 -15.29 2.89 -5.57
CA TYR A 177 -14.78 1.52 -5.50
C TYR A 177 -13.26 1.52 -5.40
N ASP A 178 -12.59 2.20 -6.34
CA ASP A 178 -11.12 2.35 -6.36
C ASP A 178 -10.64 3.11 -5.12
N LEU A 179 -11.27 4.25 -4.80
CA LEU A 179 -10.94 5.01 -3.59
C LEU A 179 -11.06 4.18 -2.31
N THR A 180 -12.09 3.33 -2.19
CA THR A 180 -12.24 2.49 -0.98
C THR A 180 -11.18 1.41 -0.93
N TYR A 181 -10.84 0.80 -2.06
CA TYR A 181 -9.76 -0.17 -2.15
C TYR A 181 -8.44 0.45 -1.71
N THR A 182 -8.03 1.53 -2.37
CA THR A 182 -6.76 2.19 -2.13
C THR A 182 -6.66 2.76 -0.71
N LEU A 183 -7.72 3.37 -0.16
CA LEU A 183 -7.68 3.85 1.23
C LEU A 183 -7.53 2.72 2.26
N VAL A 184 -8.07 1.52 1.99
CA VAL A 184 -7.89 0.35 2.85
C VAL A 184 -6.51 -0.28 2.66
N HIS A 185 -5.97 -0.24 1.45
CA HIS A 185 -4.59 -0.60 1.12
C HIS A 185 -3.58 0.28 1.88
N GLU A 186 -3.72 1.61 1.77
CA GLU A 186 -2.88 2.57 2.51
C GLU A 186 -3.00 2.39 4.03
N PHE A 187 -4.18 2.05 4.52
CA PHE A 187 -4.33 1.67 5.93
C PHE A 187 -3.57 0.37 6.27
N GLY A 188 -3.49 -0.58 5.33
CA GLY A 188 -2.65 -1.77 5.44
C GLY A 188 -1.19 -1.41 5.70
N HIS A 189 -0.62 -0.48 4.94
CA HIS A 189 0.72 0.06 5.18
C HIS A 189 0.86 0.67 6.58
N LEU A 190 -0.06 1.53 7.00
CA LEU A 190 -0.03 2.13 8.35
C LEU A 190 -0.11 1.08 9.46
N LEU A 191 -0.88 0.01 9.25
CA LEU A 191 -1.05 -1.10 10.18
C LEU A 191 0.23 -1.94 10.31
N THR A 192 0.96 -2.17 9.21
CA THR A 192 2.08 -3.12 9.12
C THR A 192 3.45 -2.46 9.25
N LEU A 193 3.55 -1.14 8.99
CA LEU A 193 4.79 -0.36 9.01
C LEU A 193 4.82 0.72 10.09
N GLY A 194 3.71 0.97 10.78
CA GLY A 194 3.67 1.90 11.89
C GLY A 194 4.74 1.61 12.97
N PRO A 195 5.07 2.58 13.85
CA PRO A 195 6.22 2.51 14.78
C PRO A 195 6.18 1.35 15.79
N ASN A 196 5.00 0.75 16.01
CA ASN A 196 4.85 -0.45 16.85
C ASN A 196 5.27 -1.74 16.12
N GLN A 197 5.25 -1.73 14.78
CA GLN A 197 5.70 -2.82 13.91
C GLN A 197 7.16 -2.62 13.51
N VAL A 198 7.50 -1.41 13.06
CA VAL A 198 8.81 -1.03 12.54
C VAL A 198 9.28 0.24 13.26
N PRO A 199 10.04 0.11 14.37
CA PRO A 199 10.65 1.27 15.01
C PRO A 199 11.55 2.02 14.02
N PRO A 200 11.35 3.33 13.80
CA PRO A 200 12.08 4.04 12.77
C PRO A 200 13.60 4.08 13.00
N SER A 201 14.38 3.88 11.93
CA SER A 201 15.80 4.19 11.93
C SER A 201 15.99 5.70 11.77
N LEU A 202 16.39 6.35 12.86
CA LEU A 202 16.76 7.76 12.81
C LEU A 202 17.95 8.03 11.89
N ALA A 203 18.82 7.03 11.66
CA ALA A 203 19.95 7.19 10.77
C ALA A 203 19.46 7.35 9.31
N VAL A 204 18.59 6.45 8.85
CA VAL A 204 17.96 6.52 7.53
C VAL A 204 17.07 7.76 7.41
N PHE A 205 16.17 7.98 8.37
CA PHE A 205 15.24 9.11 8.34
C PHE A 205 15.93 10.48 8.22
N ASN A 206 17.06 10.67 8.93
CA ASN A 206 17.80 11.94 8.86
C ASN A 206 18.72 12.04 7.63
N ASN A 207 18.93 10.95 6.89
CA ASN A 207 19.84 10.88 5.74
C ASN A 207 19.22 10.01 4.61
N PRO A 208 18.04 10.37 4.08
CA PRO A 208 17.28 9.53 3.15
C PRO A 208 18.00 9.28 1.81
N GLU A 209 18.94 10.16 1.42
CA GLU A 209 19.72 10.01 0.17
C GLU A 209 21.11 9.37 0.37
N ASP A 210 21.42 8.82 1.54
CA ASP A 210 22.71 8.16 1.80
C ASP A 210 22.60 6.63 1.82
N ASP A 211 22.82 6.02 0.67
CA ASP A 211 22.80 4.57 0.49
C ASP A 211 23.74 3.82 1.44
N ASN A 212 24.86 4.42 1.85
CA ASN A 212 25.79 3.74 2.77
C ASN A 212 25.16 3.60 4.15
N ILE A 213 24.47 4.65 4.62
CA ILE A 213 23.74 4.61 5.90
C ILE A 213 22.60 3.60 5.80
N TYR A 214 21.87 3.60 4.69
CA TYR A 214 20.80 2.63 4.44
C TYR A 214 21.33 1.19 4.52
N PHE A 215 22.37 0.84 3.75
CA PHE A 215 22.90 -0.53 3.73
C PHE A 215 23.59 -0.94 5.04
N GLU A 216 24.16 0.01 5.80
CA GLU A 216 24.67 -0.24 7.16
C GLU A 216 23.54 -0.64 8.11
N GLU A 217 22.41 0.06 8.07
CA GLU A 217 21.23 -0.23 8.92
C GLU A 217 20.54 -1.54 8.51
N VAL A 218 20.38 -1.79 7.20
CA VAL A 218 19.88 -3.07 6.66
C VAL A 218 20.76 -4.23 7.16
N SER A 219 22.09 -4.11 7.02
CA SER A 219 23.03 -5.15 7.44
C SER A 219 23.05 -5.38 8.96
N ALA A 220 22.67 -4.37 9.75
CA ALA A 220 22.60 -4.46 11.20
C ALA A 220 21.26 -5.03 11.70
N CYS A 221 20.23 -5.05 10.85
CA CYS A 221 18.90 -5.53 11.21
C CYS A 221 18.86 -7.06 11.28
N PRO A 222 18.54 -7.67 12.44
CA PRO A 222 18.41 -9.13 12.55
C PRO A 222 17.10 -9.69 11.97
N ASN A 223 16.17 -8.81 11.61
CA ASN A 223 14.84 -9.12 11.10
C ASN A 223 14.66 -8.51 9.71
N TYR A 224 13.44 -8.51 9.18
CA TYR A 224 13.14 -7.80 7.94
C TYR A 224 13.31 -6.26 8.07
N PHE A 225 13.83 -5.62 7.03
CA PHE A 225 14.04 -4.16 6.97
C PHE A 225 13.27 -3.60 5.77
N PRO A 226 12.04 -3.07 5.95
CA PRO A 226 11.22 -2.54 4.87
C PRO A 226 11.67 -1.19 4.30
N GLY A 227 12.54 -0.47 5.03
CA GLY A 227 13.04 0.84 4.61
C GLY A 227 13.04 1.87 5.74
N GLU A 228 11.96 1.93 6.50
CA GLU A 228 11.77 2.92 7.57
C GLU A 228 12.57 2.60 8.82
N GLY A 229 12.94 1.32 9.01
CA GLY A 229 13.65 0.82 10.17
C GLY A 229 13.70 -0.70 10.23
N CYS A 230 14.24 -1.23 11.33
CA CYS A 230 14.32 -2.67 11.52
C CYS A 230 13.04 -3.19 12.17
N ALA A 231 12.33 -4.11 11.51
CA ALA A 231 11.06 -4.63 12.00
C ALA A 231 11.23 -5.35 13.35
N ASN A 232 10.23 -5.22 14.23
CA ASN A 232 10.17 -6.01 15.45
C ASN A 232 10.04 -7.51 15.12
N PRO A 233 10.61 -8.43 15.91
CA PRO A 233 10.54 -9.87 15.61
C PRO A 233 9.11 -10.40 15.49
N ASP A 234 8.19 -9.88 16.30
CA ASP A 234 6.79 -10.31 16.33
C ASP A 234 5.87 -9.43 15.45
N SER A 235 6.43 -8.53 14.63
CA SER A 235 5.63 -7.65 13.77
C SER A 235 4.94 -8.42 12.64
N TYR A 236 3.83 -7.87 12.15
CA TYR A 236 3.09 -8.47 11.03
C TYR A 236 3.96 -8.57 9.79
N ILE A 237 4.63 -7.48 9.39
CA ILE A 237 5.51 -7.45 8.21
C ILE A 237 6.67 -8.44 8.33
N ASN A 238 7.30 -8.56 9.50
CA ASN A 238 8.40 -9.52 9.70
C ASN A 238 7.90 -10.96 9.62
N ASN A 239 6.78 -11.28 10.25
CA ASN A 239 6.20 -12.63 10.19
C ASN A 239 5.75 -12.98 8.77
N TYR A 240 5.15 -12.04 8.05
CA TYR A 240 4.73 -12.20 6.67
C TYR A 240 5.92 -12.45 5.74
N TYR A 241 6.96 -11.60 5.83
CA TYR A 241 8.22 -11.79 5.11
C TYR A 241 8.83 -13.17 5.37
N ASN A 242 8.95 -13.56 6.64
CA ASN A 242 9.55 -14.85 7.01
C ASN A 242 8.75 -16.06 6.51
N GLN A 243 7.43 -15.92 6.37
CA GLN A 243 6.56 -17.00 5.92
C GLN A 243 6.52 -17.11 4.40
N PHE A 244 6.55 -15.99 3.67
CA PHE A 244 6.20 -15.98 2.24
C PHE A 244 7.30 -15.49 1.30
N TRP A 245 8.27 -14.70 1.78
CA TRP A 245 9.25 -14.04 0.91
C TRP A 245 10.66 -14.63 0.96
N VAL A 246 11.06 -15.25 2.07
CA VAL A 246 12.46 -15.70 2.27
C VAL A 246 13.02 -16.59 1.14
N ASP A 247 12.17 -17.37 0.48
CA ASP A 247 12.59 -18.28 -0.60
C ASP A 247 12.70 -17.59 -1.98
N ILE A 248 12.08 -16.41 -2.15
CA ILE A 248 12.04 -15.65 -3.41
C ILE A 248 12.73 -14.28 -3.32
N TYR A 249 13.08 -13.83 -2.11
CA TYR A 249 13.58 -12.48 -1.84
C TYR A 249 14.91 -12.17 -2.51
N ASP A 250 15.87 -13.11 -2.53
CA ASP A 250 17.17 -12.87 -3.17
C ASP A 250 17.02 -12.59 -4.67
N GLU A 251 16.11 -13.32 -5.34
CA GLU A 251 15.80 -13.10 -6.77
C GLU A 251 15.09 -11.77 -6.98
N TRP A 252 14.07 -11.46 -6.17
CA TRP A 252 13.38 -10.17 -6.20
C TRP A 252 14.34 -9.00 -5.94
N ASN A 253 15.25 -9.12 -4.98
CA ASN A 253 16.16 -8.05 -4.61
C ASN A 253 17.21 -7.78 -5.69
N GLU A 254 17.57 -8.77 -6.53
CA GLU A 254 18.36 -8.53 -7.75
C GLU A 254 17.60 -7.68 -8.78
N ILE A 255 16.28 -7.82 -8.84
CA ILE A 255 15.41 -7.00 -9.71
C ILE A 255 15.27 -5.60 -9.13
N ASN A 256 15.01 -5.48 -7.82
CA ASN A 256 14.88 -4.21 -7.11
C ASN A 256 16.11 -3.30 -7.21
N LEU A 257 17.29 -3.87 -7.48
CA LEU A 257 18.54 -3.12 -7.67
C LEU A 257 18.80 -2.71 -9.14
N GLU A 258 17.86 -2.97 -10.06
CA GLU A 258 17.94 -2.51 -11.44
C GLU A 258 17.66 -1.00 -11.51
N GLU A 259 18.53 -0.25 -12.20
CA GLU A 259 18.44 1.22 -12.30
C GLU A 259 17.66 1.67 -13.55
N ASP A 260 17.49 0.78 -14.52
CA ASP A 260 16.78 1.07 -15.77
C ASP A 260 15.32 0.61 -15.66
N ASP A 261 14.40 1.57 -15.66
CA ASP A 261 12.96 1.33 -15.44
C ASP A 261 12.38 0.29 -16.43
N ASP A 262 12.74 0.35 -17.70
CA ASP A 262 12.22 -0.59 -18.71
C ASP A 262 12.67 -2.03 -18.40
N ILE A 263 13.92 -2.20 -17.97
CA ILE A 263 14.47 -3.51 -17.58
C ILE A 263 13.90 -3.97 -16.24
N TYR A 264 13.71 -3.06 -15.29
CA TYR A 264 13.10 -3.33 -13.99
C TYR A 264 11.71 -3.94 -14.18
N TYR A 265 10.84 -3.27 -14.94
CA TYR A 265 9.46 -3.74 -15.17
C TYR A 265 9.42 -5.03 -15.98
N GLU A 266 10.27 -5.20 -17.01
CA GLU A 266 10.37 -6.48 -17.74
C GLU A 266 10.71 -7.66 -16.81
N LYS A 267 11.70 -7.48 -15.93
CA LYS A 267 12.10 -8.50 -14.97
C LYS A 267 11.04 -8.75 -13.90
N LEU A 268 10.38 -7.69 -13.43
CA LEU A 268 9.33 -7.80 -12.42
C LEU A 268 8.13 -8.58 -12.97
N ASP A 269 7.74 -8.33 -14.22
CA ASP A 269 6.71 -9.11 -14.90
C ASP A 269 7.10 -10.58 -15.02
N GLU A 270 8.34 -10.88 -15.43
CA GLU A 270 8.85 -12.25 -15.48
C GLU A 270 8.81 -12.93 -14.09
N PHE A 271 9.15 -12.19 -13.04
CA PHE A 271 9.08 -12.65 -11.66
C PHE A 271 7.64 -12.93 -11.22
N TYR A 272 6.71 -12.03 -11.50
CA TYR A 272 5.29 -12.24 -11.24
C TYR A 272 4.78 -13.49 -11.95
N TYR A 273 4.96 -13.63 -13.26
CA TYR A 273 4.47 -14.80 -14.00
C TYR A 273 5.10 -16.12 -13.55
N LYS A 274 6.34 -16.08 -13.03
CA LYS A 274 7.00 -17.25 -12.45
C LYS A 274 6.36 -17.69 -11.13
N TYR A 275 5.87 -16.74 -10.34
CA TYR A 275 5.33 -16.94 -8.99
C TYR A 275 3.86 -16.49 -8.87
N GLU A 276 3.10 -16.55 -9.97
CA GLU A 276 1.75 -15.98 -10.07
C GLU A 276 0.81 -16.45 -8.95
N ASP A 277 0.83 -17.76 -8.63
CA ASP A 277 0.03 -18.36 -7.55
C ASP A 277 0.38 -17.84 -6.13
N GLN A 278 1.43 -17.02 -5.99
CA GLN A 278 1.85 -16.42 -4.73
C GLN A 278 1.31 -15.00 -4.50
N PHE A 279 0.75 -14.33 -5.50
CA PHE A 279 0.36 -12.92 -5.38
C PHE A 279 -1.13 -12.76 -5.65
N VAL A 280 -1.80 -11.90 -4.88
CA VAL A 280 -3.24 -11.63 -5.06
C VAL A 280 -3.52 -10.74 -6.29
N THR A 281 -2.50 -9.97 -6.72
CA THR A 281 -2.47 -9.11 -7.91
C THR A 281 -1.04 -9.08 -8.46
N SER A 282 -0.82 -8.58 -9.68
CA SER A 282 0.54 -8.32 -10.17
C SER A 282 1.24 -7.22 -9.38
N TYR A 283 0.49 -6.25 -8.87
CA TYR A 283 1.02 -5.15 -8.06
C TYR A 283 1.64 -5.64 -6.75
N ALA A 284 1.08 -6.68 -6.14
CA ALA A 284 1.64 -7.33 -4.95
C ALA A 284 3.05 -7.92 -5.15
N ALA A 285 3.53 -8.11 -6.39
CA ALA A 285 4.89 -8.59 -6.63
C ALA A 285 5.96 -7.48 -6.52
N THR A 286 5.55 -6.21 -6.49
CA THR A 286 6.47 -5.05 -6.53
C THR A 286 7.44 -5.04 -5.35
N ASN A 287 6.96 -5.32 -4.13
CA ASN A 287 7.77 -5.51 -2.92
C ASN A 287 6.95 -6.18 -1.79
N PRO A 288 7.59 -6.63 -0.69
CA PRO A 288 6.88 -7.24 0.43
C PRO A 288 5.87 -6.33 1.15
N GLU A 289 6.07 -5.00 1.11
CA GLU A 289 5.18 -4.01 1.71
C GLU A 289 3.86 -3.92 0.94
N GLU A 290 3.91 -3.81 -0.40
CA GLU A 290 2.73 -3.79 -1.26
C GLU A 290 2.02 -5.14 -1.22
N ASP A 291 2.75 -6.26 -1.18
CA ASP A 291 2.16 -7.59 -1.05
C ASP A 291 1.29 -7.74 0.21
N ILE A 292 1.80 -7.33 1.37
CA ILE A 292 1.02 -7.44 2.61
C ILE A 292 -0.15 -6.46 2.63
N ALA A 293 -0.02 -5.28 2.01
CA ALA A 293 -1.10 -4.30 1.93
C ALA A 293 -2.21 -4.75 0.96
N GLU A 294 -1.85 -5.35 -0.17
CA GLU A 294 -2.79 -5.98 -1.11
C GLU A 294 -3.50 -7.17 -0.45
N ALA A 295 -2.75 -8.08 0.19
CA ALA A 295 -3.31 -9.22 0.90
C ALA A 295 -4.23 -8.76 2.05
N TRP A 296 -3.92 -7.65 2.72
CA TRP A 296 -4.79 -7.01 3.71
C TRP A 296 -6.11 -6.53 3.10
N SER A 297 -6.06 -5.84 1.96
CA SER A 297 -7.26 -5.40 1.24
C SER A 297 -8.15 -6.59 0.84
N PHE A 298 -7.54 -7.67 0.33
CA PHE A 298 -8.26 -8.91 0.04
C PHE A 298 -8.83 -9.56 1.30
N PHE A 299 -8.10 -9.56 2.42
CA PHE A 299 -8.62 -10.02 3.70
C PHE A 299 -9.86 -9.23 4.13
N ILE A 300 -9.88 -7.91 3.95
CA ILE A 300 -11.05 -7.09 4.28
C ILE A 300 -12.24 -7.43 3.39
N PHE A 301 -12.08 -7.36 2.07
CA PHE A 301 -13.22 -7.36 1.15
C PHE A 301 -13.64 -8.75 0.65
N SER A 302 -12.73 -9.72 0.61
CA SER A 302 -13.06 -11.06 0.10
C SER A 302 -13.67 -11.96 1.18
N PRO A 303 -14.48 -12.96 0.78
CA PRO A 303 -14.78 -14.11 1.62
C PRO A 303 -13.48 -14.80 2.06
N GLN A 304 -13.53 -15.54 3.18
CA GLN A 304 -12.38 -16.33 3.61
C GLN A 304 -12.06 -17.40 2.53
N PRO A 305 -10.84 -17.42 1.96
CA PRO A 305 -10.47 -18.38 0.93
C PRO A 305 -10.21 -19.78 1.52
N ALA A 306 -10.05 -20.77 0.65
CA ALA A 306 -9.81 -22.16 1.05
C ALA A 306 -8.36 -22.39 1.50
N GLY A 307 -7.41 -21.64 0.95
CA GLY A 307 -5.97 -21.81 1.15
C GLY A 307 -5.34 -22.76 0.13
N ASP A 308 -5.85 -22.78 -1.10
CA ASP A 308 -5.36 -23.67 -2.16
C ASP A 308 -4.10 -23.12 -2.86
N THR A 309 -3.81 -21.83 -2.71
CA THR A 309 -2.62 -21.13 -3.26
C THR A 309 -1.88 -20.34 -2.19
N ILE A 310 -0.62 -19.96 -2.46
CA ILE A 310 0.15 -19.11 -1.53
C ILE A 310 -0.50 -17.73 -1.40
N ALA A 311 -1.08 -17.18 -2.47
CA ALA A 311 -1.88 -15.96 -2.41
C ALA A 311 -3.06 -16.08 -1.43
N GLU A 312 -3.77 -17.22 -1.43
CA GLU A 312 -4.85 -17.48 -0.47
C GLU A 312 -4.32 -17.67 0.97
N GLU A 313 -3.16 -18.32 1.14
CA GLU A 313 -2.50 -18.45 2.45
C GLU A 313 -2.09 -17.09 3.03
N LYS A 314 -1.64 -16.15 2.19
CA LYS A 314 -1.35 -14.76 2.56
C LYS A 314 -2.59 -14.02 3.04
N VAL A 315 -3.76 -14.24 2.43
CA VAL A 315 -5.03 -13.73 2.96
C VAL A 315 -5.41 -14.40 4.29
N LEU A 316 -5.15 -15.70 4.42
CA LEU A 316 -5.39 -16.47 5.65
C LEU A 316 -4.44 -16.07 6.81
N PHE A 317 -3.29 -15.46 6.52
CA PHE A 317 -2.36 -14.92 7.52
C PHE A 317 -3.08 -14.05 8.56
N PHE A 318 -3.92 -13.12 8.12
CA PHE A 318 -4.61 -12.18 9.00
C PHE A 318 -5.64 -12.86 9.92
N TYR A 319 -6.20 -14.01 9.54
CA TYR A 319 -7.13 -14.78 10.38
C TYR A 319 -6.45 -15.41 11.60
N GLN A 320 -5.11 -15.44 11.65
CA GLN A 320 -4.35 -15.91 12.80
C GLN A 320 -4.34 -14.89 13.96
N TYR A 321 -4.77 -13.66 13.70
CA TYR A 321 -4.76 -12.53 14.64
C TYR A 321 -6.19 -12.11 14.99
N PRO A 322 -6.71 -12.50 16.17
CA PRO A 322 -8.10 -12.21 16.55
C PRO A 322 -8.47 -10.72 16.50
N GLU A 323 -7.52 -9.85 16.84
CA GLU A 323 -7.68 -8.39 16.76
C GLU A 323 -7.89 -7.88 15.33
N LEU A 324 -7.28 -8.53 14.33
CA LEU A 324 -7.44 -8.15 12.92
C LEU A 324 -8.77 -8.67 12.35
N VAL A 325 -9.25 -9.83 12.82
CA VAL A 325 -10.60 -10.34 12.50
C VAL A 325 -11.69 -9.42 13.09
N GLU A 326 -11.49 -8.91 14.31
CA GLU A 326 -12.36 -7.89 14.89
C GLU A 326 -12.30 -6.58 14.10
N LEU A 327 -11.11 -6.12 13.72
CA LEU A 327 -10.93 -4.91 12.93
C LEU A 327 -11.60 -5.01 11.55
N ARG A 328 -11.46 -6.15 10.86
CA ARG A 328 -12.18 -6.44 9.61
C ARG A 328 -13.68 -6.28 9.76
N THR A 329 -14.23 -6.80 10.86
CA THR A 329 -15.66 -6.70 11.16
C THR A 329 -16.11 -5.24 11.30
N GLN A 330 -15.29 -4.42 11.97
CA GLN A 330 -15.58 -2.99 12.16
C GLN A 330 -15.50 -2.22 10.83
N ILE A 331 -14.44 -2.44 10.06
CA ILE A 331 -14.21 -1.79 8.75
C ILE A 331 -15.37 -2.13 7.80
N LEU A 332 -15.72 -3.41 7.62
CA LEU A 332 -16.82 -3.82 6.75
C LEU A 332 -18.17 -3.21 7.20
N GLY A 333 -18.49 -3.29 8.49
CA GLY A 333 -19.74 -2.75 9.02
C GLY A 333 -19.85 -1.23 8.82
N LYS A 334 -18.76 -0.50 8.98
CA LYS A 334 -18.69 0.95 8.74
C LYS A 334 -18.77 1.30 7.26
N MET A 335 -17.98 0.63 6.44
CA MET A 335 -17.95 0.83 4.99
C MET A 335 -19.33 0.59 4.38
N CYS A 336 -20.03 -0.50 4.71
CA CYS A 336 -21.37 -0.77 4.18
C CYS A 336 -22.42 0.31 4.52
N VAL A 337 -22.18 1.11 5.55
CA VAL A 337 -23.05 2.24 5.94
C VAL A 337 -22.61 3.55 5.27
N ALA A 338 -21.30 3.76 5.16
CA ALA A 338 -20.70 4.99 4.65
C ALA A 338 -20.62 5.06 3.11
N PHE A 339 -20.54 3.91 2.43
CA PHE A 339 -20.35 3.82 0.99
C PHE A 339 -21.47 4.60 0.25
N PRO A 340 -21.11 5.56 -0.64
CA PRO A 340 -22.11 6.32 -1.39
C PRO A 340 -22.99 5.41 -2.27
N LYS A 341 -24.28 5.73 -2.35
CA LYS A 341 -25.28 4.93 -3.06
C LYS A 341 -25.58 5.41 -4.46
#